data_AF-A0A3M2M0U7-F1
#
_entry.id   AF-A0A3M2M0U7-F1
#
_cell.length_a   1.000
_cell.length_b   1.000
_cell.length_c   1.000
_cell.angle_alpha   90.00
_cell.angle_beta   90.00
_cell.angle_gamma   90.00
#
_symmetry.space_group_name_H-M   'P 1'
#
loop_
_entity.id
_entity.type
_entity.pdbx_description
1 polymer ?
#
loop_
_entity_poly.entity_id
_entity_poly.type
_entity_poly.pdbx_seq_one_letter_code
_entity_poly.pdbx_strand_id
1 'polypeptide(L)'
;MARDITRHLTEALDAWQRARNLREAGRTTRAGMVYQRGINAFLLHRTLLRRAESEAGSAPRTDLTPVLFALGAVTREGVPVIEAARSRRFATLHARTGLAAAHLADPSRGVPESIGPTLSGPPERLPRVAPGDEAPVPADERIAGAASSRLLMARLMAEYPAVLARERRRWTVTDEEPLPFVRERRRFRGAVLPGCVGLDHRAETRRLAGDGVRIYTELTRVLPVYRPALDRARDDLAAVQARLGEG
;
A
#
# COMPACT_ATOMS: atom_id res chain seq x y z
N MET A 1 -8.58 19.74 -17.99
CA MET A 1 -7.51 18.81 -17.59
C MET A 1 -7.08 18.99 -16.13
N ALA A 2 -6.42 20.08 -15.71
CA ALA A 2 -5.99 20.25 -14.32
C ALA A 2 -7.16 20.21 -13.30
N ARG A 3 -8.28 20.89 -13.59
CA ARG A 3 -9.51 20.82 -12.77
C ARG A 3 -10.08 19.40 -12.67
N ASP A 4 -9.94 18.60 -13.72
CA ASP A 4 -10.44 17.21 -13.75
C ASP A 4 -9.56 16.26 -12.93
N ILE A 5 -8.25 16.52 -12.86
CA ILE A 5 -7.29 15.74 -12.05
C ILE A 5 -7.53 15.97 -10.56
N THR A 6 -7.70 17.23 -10.13
CA THR A 6 -7.98 17.57 -8.73
C THR A 6 -9.30 16.99 -8.24
N ARG A 7 -10.33 16.96 -9.11
CA ARG A 7 -11.62 16.34 -8.79
C ARG A 7 -11.49 14.88 -8.34
N HIS A 8 -10.59 14.11 -8.93
CA HIS A 8 -10.39 12.70 -8.54
C HIS A 8 -9.69 12.55 -7.18
N LEU A 9 -8.87 13.52 -6.78
CA LEU A 9 -8.32 13.56 -5.44
C LEU A 9 -9.42 13.84 -4.40
N THR A 10 -10.27 14.84 -4.65
CA THR A 10 -11.43 15.13 -3.80
C THR A 10 -12.37 13.92 -3.69
N GLU A 11 -12.70 13.28 -4.82
CA GLU A 11 -13.51 12.07 -4.84
C GLU A 11 -12.90 10.94 -3.98
N ALA A 12 -11.58 10.79 -4.02
CA ALA A 12 -10.88 9.78 -3.24
C ALA A 12 -10.98 10.05 -1.73
N LEU A 13 -10.78 11.29 -1.32
CA LEU A 13 -10.87 11.74 0.07
C LEU A 13 -12.30 11.63 0.61
N ASP A 14 -13.29 12.10 -0.15
CA ASP A 14 -14.70 12.01 0.21
C ASP A 14 -15.15 10.55 0.36
N ALA A 15 -14.72 9.68 -0.56
CA ALA A 15 -15.00 8.26 -0.48
C ALA A 15 -14.35 7.64 0.77
N TRP A 16 -13.10 7.99 1.08
CA TRP A 16 -12.44 7.49 2.28
C TRP A 16 -13.19 7.88 3.56
N GLN A 17 -13.54 9.16 3.73
CA GLN A 17 -14.32 9.60 4.91
C GLN A 17 -15.69 8.93 4.96
N ARG A 18 -16.40 8.88 3.83
CA ARG A 18 -17.72 8.24 3.77
C ARG A 18 -17.66 6.75 4.11
N ALA A 19 -16.58 6.06 3.75
CA ALA A 19 -16.37 4.66 4.08
C ALA A 19 -16.15 4.47 5.60
N ARG A 20 -15.43 5.39 6.27
CA ARG A 20 -15.30 5.42 7.73
C ARG A 20 -16.65 5.59 8.42
N ASN A 21 -17.42 6.60 8.01
CA ASN A 21 -18.76 6.85 8.57
C ASN A 21 -19.69 5.64 8.39
N LEU A 22 -19.63 4.97 7.23
CA LEU A 22 -20.41 3.75 6.98
C LEU A 22 -19.94 2.56 7.84
N ARG A 23 -18.63 2.42 8.07
CA ARG A 23 -18.08 1.39 8.95
C ARG A 23 -18.54 1.60 10.39
N GLU A 24 -18.44 2.83 10.89
CA GLU A 24 -18.91 3.22 12.23
C GLU A 24 -20.41 2.96 12.41
N ALA A 25 -21.21 3.20 11.37
CA ALA A 25 -22.63 2.86 11.34
C ALA A 25 -22.94 1.36 11.13
N GLY A 26 -21.94 0.46 11.20
CA GLY A 26 -22.11 -0.99 11.04
C GLY A 26 -22.44 -1.46 9.62
N ARG A 27 -22.33 -0.59 8.61
CA ARG A 27 -22.70 -0.89 7.21
C ARG A 27 -21.52 -1.44 6.40
N THR A 28 -20.95 -2.55 6.86
CA THR A 28 -19.70 -3.15 6.34
C THR A 28 -19.67 -3.32 4.81
N THR A 29 -20.70 -3.91 4.21
CA THR A 29 -20.72 -4.12 2.74
C THR A 29 -20.67 -2.81 1.97
N ARG A 30 -21.43 -1.80 2.41
CA ARG A 30 -21.43 -0.48 1.78
C ARG A 30 -20.09 0.22 2.00
N ALA A 31 -19.54 0.16 3.22
CA ALA A 31 -18.22 0.70 3.52
C ALA A 31 -17.14 0.09 2.60
N GLY A 32 -17.14 -1.23 2.43
CA GLY A 32 -16.22 -1.94 1.54
C GLY A 32 -16.31 -1.48 0.07
N MET A 33 -17.52 -1.28 -0.46
CA MET A 33 -17.68 -0.72 -1.82
C MET A 33 -17.15 0.71 -1.94
N VAL A 34 -17.38 1.54 -0.92
CA VAL A 34 -16.92 2.93 -0.92
C VAL A 34 -15.40 3.01 -0.77
N TYR A 35 -14.77 2.15 0.06
CA TYR A 35 -13.30 2.03 0.09
C TYR A 35 -12.72 1.68 -1.28
N GLN A 36 -13.31 0.69 -1.99
CA GLN A 36 -12.87 0.34 -3.34
C GLN A 36 -12.94 1.54 -4.30
N ARG A 37 -13.99 2.36 -4.19
CA ARG A 37 -14.11 3.60 -4.98
C ARG A 37 -12.98 4.56 -4.66
N GLY A 38 -12.71 4.85 -3.38
CA GLY A 38 -11.64 5.75 -2.96
C GLY A 38 -10.26 5.29 -3.43
N ILE A 39 -9.96 4.00 -3.28
CA ILE A 39 -8.70 3.40 -3.75
C ILE A 39 -8.53 3.56 -5.26
N ASN A 40 -9.58 3.31 -6.05
CA ASN A 40 -9.52 3.49 -7.50
C ASN A 40 -9.40 4.97 -7.91
N ALA A 41 -10.04 5.89 -7.17
CA ALA A 41 -9.97 7.33 -7.41
C ALA A 41 -8.56 7.89 -7.15
N PHE A 42 -7.91 7.50 -6.05
CA PHE A 42 -6.50 7.83 -5.80
C PHE A 42 -5.58 7.33 -6.92
N LEU A 43 -5.75 6.08 -7.34
CA LEU A 43 -4.93 5.52 -8.43
C LEU A 43 -5.19 6.25 -9.75
N LEU A 44 -6.44 6.62 -10.04
CA LEU A 44 -6.82 7.38 -11.23
C LEU A 44 -6.17 8.78 -11.21
N HIS A 45 -6.26 9.49 -10.08
CA HIS A 45 -5.62 10.79 -9.89
C HIS A 45 -4.11 10.71 -10.19
N ARG A 46 -3.39 9.78 -9.55
CA ARG A 46 -1.95 9.55 -9.82
C ARG A 46 -1.70 9.29 -11.31
N THR A 47 -2.50 8.42 -11.92
CA THR A 47 -2.30 8.01 -13.32
C THR A 47 -2.45 9.19 -14.26
N LEU A 48 -3.51 9.98 -14.10
CA LEU A 48 -3.75 11.15 -14.95
C LEU A 48 -2.67 12.21 -14.79
N LEU A 49 -2.19 12.42 -13.55
CA LEU A 49 -1.15 13.40 -13.27
C LEU A 49 0.18 13.01 -13.93
N ARG A 50 0.63 11.77 -13.76
CA ARG A 50 1.86 11.28 -14.44
C ARG A 50 1.74 11.35 -15.96
N ARG A 51 0.57 11.03 -16.51
CA ARG A 51 0.34 11.12 -17.96
C ARG A 51 0.42 12.55 -18.46
N ALA A 52 -0.19 13.49 -17.76
CA ALA A 52 -0.11 14.91 -18.11
C ALA A 52 1.35 15.43 -18.11
N GLU A 53 2.17 14.99 -17.15
CA GLU A 53 3.59 15.35 -17.09
C GLU A 53 4.40 14.73 -18.25
N SER A 54 4.16 13.45 -18.54
CA SER A 54 4.80 12.73 -19.64
C SER A 54 4.43 13.33 -21.01
N GLU A 55 3.16 13.66 -21.22
CA GLU A 55 2.66 14.29 -22.45
C GLU A 55 3.20 15.71 -22.63
N ALA A 56 3.52 16.42 -21.54
CA ALA A 56 4.16 17.73 -21.58
C ALA A 56 5.68 17.67 -21.84
N GLY A 57 6.27 16.48 -22.02
CA GLY A 57 7.70 16.29 -22.28
C GLY A 57 8.61 16.85 -21.19
N SER A 58 8.07 17.08 -19.99
CA SER A 58 8.78 17.68 -18.87
C SER A 58 9.28 16.60 -17.92
N ALA A 59 10.43 16.83 -17.28
CA ALA A 59 10.84 16.02 -16.13
C ALA A 59 9.71 16.00 -15.08
N PRO A 60 9.54 14.91 -14.30
CA PRO A 60 8.51 14.83 -13.27
C PRO A 60 8.63 16.04 -12.34
N ARG A 61 7.60 16.89 -12.30
CA ARG A 61 7.59 18.11 -11.49
C ARG A 61 6.86 17.93 -10.18
N THR A 62 5.92 16.99 -10.13
CA THR A 62 5.10 16.76 -8.95
C THR A 62 5.62 15.58 -8.15
N ASP A 63 5.92 15.83 -6.87
CA ASP A 63 6.13 14.74 -5.92
C ASP A 63 4.80 14.01 -5.65
N LEU A 64 4.71 12.76 -6.12
CA LEU A 64 3.54 11.90 -5.94
C LEU A 64 3.60 11.05 -4.67
N THR A 65 4.69 11.17 -3.90
CA THR A 65 4.89 10.41 -2.66
C THR A 65 3.75 10.62 -1.65
N PRO A 66 3.19 11.84 -1.45
CA PRO A 66 2.01 12.04 -0.58
C PRO A 66 0.79 11.23 -1.02
N VAL A 67 0.50 11.21 -2.33
CA VAL A 67 -0.64 10.48 -2.91
C VAL A 67 -0.43 8.96 -2.82
N LEU A 68 0.80 8.50 -3.03
CA LEU A 68 1.16 7.08 -2.89
C LEU A 68 1.05 6.63 -1.44
N PHE A 69 1.50 7.45 -0.50
CA PHE A 69 1.33 7.19 0.93
C PHE A 69 -0.16 7.09 1.28
N ALA A 70 -0.97 8.05 0.83
CA ALA A 70 -2.42 8.06 1.05
C ALA A 70 -3.10 6.81 0.46
N LEU A 71 -2.75 6.42 -0.77
CA LEU A 71 -3.23 5.20 -1.41
C LEU A 71 -2.86 3.94 -0.59
N GLY A 72 -1.62 3.88 -0.07
CA GLY A 72 -1.19 2.84 0.86
C GLY A 72 -1.98 2.84 2.18
N ALA A 73 -2.27 4.01 2.74
CA ALA A 73 -3.03 4.14 3.98
C ALA A 73 -4.50 3.73 3.82
N VAL A 74 -5.20 4.24 2.80
CA VAL A 74 -6.61 3.88 2.56
C VAL A 74 -6.78 2.40 2.20
N THR A 75 -5.78 1.77 1.56
CA THR A 75 -5.80 0.33 1.30
C THR A 75 -5.60 -0.48 2.58
N ARG A 76 -4.64 -0.12 3.44
CA ARG A 76 -4.45 -0.79 4.74
C ARG A 76 -5.70 -0.71 5.61
N GLU A 77 -6.38 0.44 5.61
CA GLU A 77 -7.63 0.63 6.35
C GLU A 77 -8.82 -0.10 5.70
N GLY A 78 -8.96 -0.01 4.38
CA GLY A 78 -10.14 -0.48 3.65
C GLY A 78 -10.14 -1.98 3.35
N VAL A 79 -8.98 -2.60 3.17
CA VAL A 79 -8.87 -4.03 2.80
C VAL A 79 -9.51 -4.97 3.84
N PRO A 80 -9.28 -4.82 5.16
CA PRO A 80 -9.99 -5.62 6.16
C PRO A 80 -11.51 -5.47 6.08
N VAL A 81 -12.01 -4.27 5.75
CA VAL A 81 -13.46 -4.01 5.60
C VAL A 81 -14.01 -4.67 4.33
N ILE A 82 -13.26 -4.62 3.22
CA ILE A 82 -13.61 -5.29 1.97
C ILE A 82 -13.62 -6.82 2.16
N GLU A 83 -12.66 -7.35 2.90
CA GLU A 83 -12.61 -8.76 3.26
C GLU A 83 -13.80 -9.17 4.13
N ALA A 84 -14.12 -8.39 5.17
CA ALA A 84 -15.28 -8.62 6.05
C ALA A 84 -16.61 -8.55 5.28
N ALA A 85 -16.67 -7.77 4.20
CA ALA A 85 -17.78 -7.78 3.24
C ALA A 85 -17.81 -9.03 2.32
N ARG A 86 -17.05 -10.08 2.66
CA ARG A 86 -16.89 -11.36 1.93
C ARG A 86 -16.33 -11.21 0.52
N SER A 87 -15.60 -10.13 0.27
CA SER A 87 -15.09 -9.78 -1.06
C SER A 87 -13.57 -10.07 -1.19
N ARG A 88 -13.17 -11.31 -0.88
CA ARG A 88 -11.77 -11.80 -0.79
C ARG A 88 -10.91 -11.44 -2.01
N ARG A 89 -11.47 -11.62 -3.21
CA ARG A 89 -10.78 -11.29 -4.46
C ARG A 89 -10.42 -9.81 -4.52
N PHE A 90 -11.36 -8.92 -4.23
CA PHE A 90 -11.10 -7.48 -4.27
C PHE A 90 -10.22 -7.03 -3.11
N ALA A 91 -10.36 -7.63 -1.92
CA ALA A 91 -9.44 -7.39 -0.80
C ALA A 91 -8.00 -7.67 -1.20
N THR A 92 -7.73 -8.84 -1.81
CA THR A 92 -6.39 -9.22 -2.28
C THR A 92 -5.86 -8.30 -3.39
N LEU A 93 -6.69 -7.98 -4.39
CA LEU A 93 -6.28 -7.10 -5.50
C LEU A 93 -6.00 -5.67 -5.04
N HIS A 94 -6.74 -5.16 -4.06
CA HIS A 94 -6.50 -3.85 -3.49
C HIS A 94 -5.34 -3.85 -2.48
N ALA A 95 -5.09 -4.96 -1.79
CA ALA A 95 -3.87 -5.15 -1.00
C ALA A 95 -2.61 -5.09 -1.88
N ARG A 96 -2.61 -5.73 -3.07
CA ARG A 96 -1.54 -5.59 -4.07
C ARG A 96 -1.31 -4.14 -4.49
N THR A 97 -2.40 -3.42 -4.76
CA THR A 97 -2.34 -1.98 -5.10
C THR A 97 -1.71 -1.17 -3.96
N GLY A 98 -2.13 -1.44 -2.72
CA GLY A 98 -1.60 -0.81 -1.52
C GLY A 98 -0.14 -1.14 -1.25
N LEU A 99 0.27 -2.38 -1.48
CA LEU A 99 1.65 -2.85 -1.36
C LEU A 99 2.58 -2.08 -2.30
N ALA A 100 2.21 -1.95 -3.58
CA ALA A 100 2.97 -1.17 -4.55
C ALA A 100 3.04 0.30 -4.16
N ALA A 101 1.91 0.89 -3.79
CA ALA A 101 1.85 2.30 -3.42
C ALA A 101 2.71 2.61 -2.18
N ALA A 102 2.62 1.78 -1.14
CA ALA A 102 3.39 1.94 0.07
C ALA A 102 4.89 1.74 -0.17
N HIS A 103 5.29 0.77 -0.99
CA HIS A 103 6.70 0.59 -1.39
C HIS A 103 7.25 1.78 -2.19
N LEU A 104 6.44 2.35 -3.08
CA LEU A 104 6.86 3.54 -3.84
C LEU A 104 6.93 4.79 -2.96
N ALA A 105 6.15 4.86 -1.88
CA ALA A 105 6.18 5.95 -0.91
C ALA A 105 7.27 5.81 0.18
N ASP A 106 7.81 4.61 0.34
CA ASP A 106 8.83 4.27 1.33
C ASP A 106 10.20 4.83 0.92
N PRO A 107 10.78 5.79 1.68
CA PRO A 107 12.09 6.36 1.37
C PRO A 107 13.23 5.35 1.49
N SER A 108 13.06 4.27 2.26
CA SER A 108 14.01 3.16 2.37
C SER A 108 13.88 2.13 1.23
N ARG A 109 12.86 2.29 0.37
CA ARG A 109 12.47 1.32 -0.67
C ARG A 109 12.34 -0.11 -0.13
N GLY A 110 12.03 -0.28 1.16
CA GLY A 110 11.92 -1.57 1.80
C GLY A 110 13.23 -2.30 2.07
N VAL A 111 14.37 -1.61 2.05
CA VAL A 111 15.69 -2.16 2.37
C VAL A 111 15.96 -1.90 3.85
N PRO A 112 15.89 -2.93 4.73
CA PRO A 112 16.00 -2.74 6.17
C PRO A 112 17.28 -2.00 6.59
N GLU A 113 18.39 -2.31 5.94
CA GLU A 113 19.72 -1.76 6.22
C GLU A 113 19.79 -0.24 5.93
N SER A 114 18.89 0.29 5.11
CA SER A 114 18.84 1.72 4.79
C SER A 114 18.03 2.57 5.79
N ILE A 115 17.25 1.95 6.67
CA ILE A 115 16.32 2.66 7.57
C ILE A 115 17.06 3.59 8.53
N GLY A 116 18.12 3.12 9.19
CA GLY A 116 18.93 3.94 10.10
C GLY A 116 19.51 5.18 9.41
N PRO A 117 20.23 5.03 8.28
CA PRO A 117 20.69 6.15 7.47
C PRO A 117 19.57 7.09 7.02
N THR A 118 18.44 6.57 6.52
CA THR A 118 17.29 7.37 6.07
C THR A 118 16.71 8.24 7.19
N LEU A 119 16.61 7.71 8.41
CA LEU A 119 16.05 8.43 9.56
C LEU A 119 17.05 9.34 10.27
N SER A 120 18.35 9.17 10.01
CA SER A 120 19.42 10.02 10.56
C SER A 120 19.63 11.29 9.72
N GLY A 121 19.10 11.33 8.50
CA GLY A 121 19.10 12.52 7.64
C GLY A 121 18.17 13.63 8.14
N PRO A 122 18.13 14.78 7.43
CA PRO A 122 17.17 15.84 7.73
C PRO A 122 15.73 15.30 7.75
N PRO A 123 14.88 15.71 8.71
CA PRO A 123 13.53 15.20 8.81
C PRO A 123 12.69 15.65 7.62
N GLU A 124 12.59 14.79 6.61
CA GLU A 124 11.70 14.99 5.47
C GLU A 124 10.25 14.69 5.89
N ARG A 125 9.41 15.72 5.85
CA ARG A 125 7.98 15.61 6.12
C ARG A 125 7.19 15.93 4.87
N LEU A 126 6.25 15.05 4.53
CA LEU A 126 5.37 15.21 3.38
C LEU A 126 4.02 15.79 3.82
N PRO A 127 3.35 16.61 2.97
CA PRO A 127 1.97 16.99 3.22
C PRO A 127 1.11 15.73 3.36
N ARG A 128 0.23 15.71 4.37
CA ARG A 128 -0.67 14.58 4.56
C ARG A 128 -1.86 14.70 3.60
N VAL A 129 -2.09 13.66 2.81
CA VAL A 129 -3.26 13.54 1.95
C VAL A 129 -4.22 12.55 2.58
N ALA A 130 -5.10 13.02 3.45
CA ALA A 130 -6.09 12.21 4.17
C ALA A 130 -7.36 13.04 4.45
N PRO A 131 -8.49 12.40 4.80
CA PRO A 131 -9.66 13.14 5.25
C PRO A 131 -9.40 13.75 6.65
N GLY A 132 -9.12 15.05 6.67
CA GLY A 132 -8.87 15.82 7.90
C GLY A 132 -7.54 16.55 7.91
N ASP A 133 -7.42 17.50 8.82
CA ASP A 133 -6.20 18.26 9.05
C ASP A 133 -5.34 17.53 10.10
N GLU A 134 -4.44 16.66 9.64
CA GLU A 134 -3.43 16.04 10.51
C GLU A 134 -2.02 16.51 10.16
N ALA A 135 -1.08 16.26 11.08
CA ALA A 135 0.30 16.64 10.90
C ALA A 135 0.94 16.01 9.64
N PRO A 136 1.92 16.70 9.02
CA PRO A 136 2.72 16.15 7.93
C PRO A 136 3.28 14.75 8.26
N VAL A 137 3.41 13.91 7.23
CA VAL A 137 3.83 12.51 7.35
C VAL A 137 5.36 12.43 7.40
N PRO A 138 5.96 11.95 8.49
CA PRO A 138 7.40 11.75 8.58
C PRO A 138 7.87 10.47 7.85
N ALA A 139 9.18 10.33 7.65
CA ALA A 139 9.78 9.18 6.95
C ALA A 139 9.51 7.83 7.64
N ASP A 140 9.56 7.77 8.96
CA ASP A 140 9.33 6.57 9.75
C ASP A 140 7.89 6.04 9.60
N GLU A 141 6.89 6.92 9.56
CA GLU A 141 5.49 6.52 9.29
C GLU A 141 5.32 5.92 7.89
N ARG A 142 6.05 6.42 6.88
CA ARG A 142 6.06 5.87 5.52
C ARG A 142 6.67 4.47 5.50
N ILE A 143 7.82 4.28 6.15
CA ILE A 143 8.51 2.98 6.27
C ILE A 143 7.60 1.98 7.01
N ALA A 144 7.01 2.39 8.13
CA ALA A 144 6.08 1.56 8.91
C ALA A 144 4.84 1.16 8.09
N GLY A 145 4.29 2.10 7.32
CA GLY A 145 3.19 1.82 6.40
C GLY A 145 3.55 0.77 5.34
N ALA A 146 4.76 0.82 4.80
CA ALA A 146 5.24 -0.16 3.83
C ALA A 146 5.48 -1.55 4.46
N ALA A 147 5.95 -1.62 5.71
CA ALA A 147 6.03 -2.88 6.46
C ALA A 147 4.65 -3.49 6.69
N SER A 148 3.70 -2.70 7.18
CA SER A 148 2.32 -3.13 7.42
C SER A 148 1.63 -3.63 6.15
N SER A 149 1.83 -2.96 5.00
CA SER A 149 1.28 -3.42 3.72
C SER A 149 1.85 -4.77 3.26
N ARG A 150 3.12 -5.09 3.57
CA ARG A 150 3.72 -6.41 3.29
C ARG A 150 3.06 -7.51 4.12
N LEU A 151 2.91 -7.28 5.42
CA LEU A 151 2.26 -8.24 6.34
C LEU A 151 0.79 -8.48 5.96
N LEU A 152 0.05 -7.41 5.64
CA LEU A 152 -1.33 -7.51 5.18
C LEU A 152 -1.46 -8.34 3.89
N MET A 153 -0.57 -8.12 2.92
CA MET A 153 -0.56 -8.92 1.70
C MET A 153 -0.19 -10.38 1.99
N ALA A 154 0.83 -10.62 2.80
CA ALA A 154 1.25 -11.97 3.18
C ALA A 154 0.11 -12.75 3.85
N ARG A 155 -0.60 -12.13 4.81
CA ARG A 155 -1.78 -12.73 5.44
C ARG A 155 -2.82 -13.16 4.41
N LEU A 156 -3.20 -12.26 3.50
CA LEU A 156 -4.23 -12.56 2.49
C LEU A 156 -3.78 -13.66 1.50
N MET A 157 -2.50 -13.72 1.15
CA MET A 157 -1.97 -14.78 0.30
C MET A 157 -1.97 -16.14 1.01
N ALA A 158 -1.65 -16.17 2.30
CA ALA A 158 -1.71 -17.38 3.11
C ALA A 158 -3.16 -17.85 3.33
N GLU A 159 -4.09 -16.92 3.51
CA GLU A 159 -5.50 -17.21 3.79
C GLU A 159 -6.29 -17.58 2.52
N TYR A 160 -5.96 -16.98 1.38
CA TYR A 160 -6.70 -17.14 0.12
C TYR A 160 -5.78 -17.43 -1.09
N PRO A 161 -4.97 -18.50 -1.07
CA PRO A 161 -3.97 -18.77 -2.11
C PRO A 161 -4.59 -18.91 -3.52
N ALA A 162 -5.82 -19.43 -3.61
CA ALA A 162 -6.53 -19.62 -4.87
C ALA A 162 -6.87 -18.31 -5.62
N VAL A 163 -6.91 -17.16 -4.93
CA VAL A 163 -7.24 -15.87 -5.55
C VAL A 163 -6.18 -15.44 -6.57
N LEU A 164 -4.91 -15.73 -6.28
CA LEU A 164 -3.77 -15.35 -7.12
C LEU A 164 -3.30 -16.46 -8.05
N ALA A 165 -3.77 -17.69 -7.89
CA ALA A 165 -3.37 -18.83 -8.73
C ALA A 165 -3.54 -18.61 -10.25
N ARG A 166 -4.38 -17.64 -10.66
CA ARG A 166 -4.63 -17.27 -12.06
C ARG A 166 -4.02 -15.93 -12.47
N GLU A 167 -3.19 -15.33 -11.62
CA GLU A 167 -2.49 -14.08 -11.90
C GLU A 167 -1.38 -14.32 -12.93
N ARG A 168 -1.62 -13.90 -14.18
CA ARG A 168 -0.67 -14.12 -15.29
C ARG A 168 0.31 -12.97 -15.51
N ARG A 169 0.07 -11.80 -14.92
CA ARG A 169 0.84 -10.59 -15.19
C ARG A 169 1.41 -10.06 -13.88
N ARG A 170 2.65 -10.42 -13.62
CA ARG A 170 3.43 -9.93 -12.49
C ARG A 170 4.28 -8.76 -12.98
N TRP A 171 4.18 -7.65 -12.29
CA TRP A 171 4.92 -6.43 -12.56
C TRP A 171 5.84 -6.15 -11.37
N THR A 172 7.14 -6.12 -11.62
CA THR A 172 8.10 -5.67 -10.61
C THR A 172 7.87 -4.19 -10.33
N VAL A 173 7.67 -3.82 -9.07
CA VAL A 173 7.42 -2.43 -8.70
C VAL A 173 8.67 -1.59 -9.00
N THR A 174 8.52 -0.71 -9.99
CA THR A 174 9.55 0.20 -10.52
C THR A 174 8.89 1.55 -10.81
N ASP A 175 9.70 2.60 -10.98
CA ASP A 175 9.19 3.89 -11.47
C ASP A 175 9.22 3.92 -13.01
N GLU A 176 8.27 3.19 -13.63
CA GLU A 176 8.10 3.10 -15.08
C GLU A 176 7.14 4.15 -15.63
N GLU A 177 7.20 4.44 -16.93
CA GLU A 177 6.25 5.32 -17.62
C GLU A 177 4.77 5.00 -17.31
N PRO A 178 3.92 6.03 -17.17
CA PRO A 178 2.52 5.82 -16.85
C PRO A 178 1.77 5.16 -18.01
N LEU A 179 0.92 4.18 -17.70
CA LEU A 179 0.01 3.58 -18.69
C LEU A 179 -1.39 4.21 -18.61
N PRO A 180 -2.25 4.01 -19.63
CA PRO A 180 -3.67 4.29 -19.50
C PRO A 180 -4.27 3.60 -18.28
N PHE A 181 -5.20 4.26 -17.57
CA PHE A 181 -5.70 3.84 -16.26
C PHE A 181 -6.12 2.37 -16.17
N VAL A 182 -6.80 1.82 -17.17
CA VAL A 182 -7.21 0.41 -17.16
C VAL A 182 -6.00 -0.53 -17.10
N ARG A 183 -4.90 -0.18 -17.77
CA ARG A 183 -3.64 -0.93 -17.76
C ARG A 183 -2.85 -0.64 -16.47
N GLU A 184 -2.79 0.60 -16.01
CA GLU A 184 -2.12 0.96 -14.75
C GLU A 184 -2.78 0.26 -13.54
N ARG A 185 -4.11 0.20 -13.51
CA ARG A 185 -4.86 -0.56 -12.50
C ARG A 185 -4.54 -2.05 -12.54
N ARG A 186 -4.37 -2.64 -13.73
CA ARG A 186 -3.94 -4.04 -13.86
C ARG A 186 -2.48 -4.22 -13.40
N ARG A 187 -1.60 -3.27 -13.73
CA ARG A 187 -0.20 -3.24 -13.31
C ARG A 187 -0.06 -3.23 -11.78
N PHE A 188 -0.73 -2.31 -11.10
CA PHE A 188 -0.74 -2.24 -9.62
C PHE A 188 -1.34 -3.49 -8.96
N ARG A 189 -2.35 -4.11 -9.58
CA ARG A 189 -2.93 -5.36 -9.08
C ARG A 189 -1.99 -6.56 -9.23
N GLY A 190 -1.10 -6.52 -10.21
CA GLY A 190 -0.06 -7.53 -10.45
C GLY A 190 1.29 -7.22 -9.79
N ALA A 191 1.34 -6.28 -8.85
CA ALA A 191 2.60 -5.80 -8.28
C ALA A 191 3.35 -6.86 -7.47
N VAL A 192 4.64 -6.97 -7.74
CA VAL A 192 5.62 -7.80 -7.04
C VAL A 192 6.77 -6.92 -6.61
N LEU A 193 7.17 -6.98 -5.35
CA LEU A 193 8.30 -6.19 -4.86
C LEU A 193 9.62 -6.71 -5.47
N PRO A 194 10.66 -5.87 -5.65
CA PRO A 194 11.93 -6.28 -6.24
C PRO A 194 12.55 -7.55 -5.62
N GLY A 195 12.51 -7.70 -4.29
CA GLY A 195 13.01 -8.88 -3.59
C GLY A 195 12.15 -10.15 -3.72
N CYS A 196 11.01 -10.08 -4.41
CA CYS A 196 10.07 -11.18 -4.62
C CYS A 196 10.00 -11.64 -6.10
N VAL A 197 10.80 -11.04 -6.98
CA VAL A 197 10.83 -11.40 -8.41
C VAL A 197 11.28 -12.86 -8.56
N GLY A 198 10.56 -13.61 -9.42
CA GLY A 198 10.85 -15.03 -9.66
C GLY A 198 10.34 -16.00 -8.58
N LEU A 199 9.95 -15.52 -7.40
CA LEU A 199 9.41 -16.37 -6.34
C LEU A 199 8.00 -16.87 -6.70
N ASP A 200 7.68 -18.12 -6.38
CA ASP A 200 6.29 -18.58 -6.37
C ASP A 200 5.46 -17.85 -5.30
N HIS A 201 4.14 -18.06 -5.29
CA HIS A 201 3.27 -17.38 -4.32
C HIS A 201 3.60 -17.73 -2.86
N ARG A 202 3.98 -18.98 -2.55
CA ARG A 202 4.29 -19.39 -1.18
C ARG A 202 5.59 -18.75 -0.70
N ALA A 203 6.63 -18.75 -1.53
CA ALA A 203 7.90 -18.09 -1.27
C ALA A 203 7.74 -16.57 -1.18
N GLU A 204 6.93 -15.97 -2.05
CA GLU A 204 6.57 -14.55 -1.97
C GLU A 204 5.86 -14.21 -0.65
N THR A 205 4.88 -15.02 -0.23
CA THR A 205 4.20 -14.83 1.05
C THR A 205 5.16 -14.83 2.22
N ARG A 206 6.08 -15.80 2.28
CA ARG A 206 7.11 -15.88 3.33
C ARG A 206 8.03 -14.68 3.31
N ARG A 207 8.48 -14.30 2.11
CA ARG A 207 9.39 -13.15 1.94
C ARG A 207 8.73 -11.85 2.39
N LEU A 208 7.48 -11.61 2.00
CA LEU A 208 6.74 -10.42 2.42
C LEU A 208 6.55 -10.37 3.95
N ALA A 209 6.16 -11.48 4.59
CA ALA A 209 5.99 -11.53 6.03
C ALA A 209 7.31 -11.28 6.78
N GLY A 210 8.37 -11.98 6.37
CA GLY A 210 9.71 -11.82 6.96
C GLY A 210 10.28 -10.42 6.78
N ASP A 211 10.19 -9.85 5.58
CA ASP A 211 10.65 -8.48 5.31
C ASP A 211 9.86 -7.44 6.13
N GLY A 212 8.56 -7.64 6.34
CA GLY A 212 7.75 -6.79 7.22
C GLY A 212 8.27 -6.75 8.67
N VAL A 213 8.58 -7.92 9.25
CA VAL A 213 9.16 -8.03 10.59
C VAL A 213 10.56 -7.44 10.65
N ARG A 214 11.40 -7.66 9.63
CA ARG A 214 12.75 -7.09 9.56
C ARG A 214 12.71 -5.56 9.56
N ILE A 215 11.83 -4.96 8.76
CA ILE A 215 11.65 -3.50 8.72
C ILE A 215 11.23 -2.96 10.10
N TYR A 216 10.25 -3.56 10.77
CA TYR A 216 9.86 -3.14 12.11
C TYR A 216 10.95 -3.33 13.16
N THR A 217 11.81 -4.34 12.99
CA THR A 217 12.95 -4.59 13.86
C THR A 217 13.96 -3.44 13.76
N GLU A 218 14.33 -3.04 12.55
CA GLU A 218 15.22 -1.89 12.33
C GLU A 218 14.58 -0.57 12.78
N LEU A 219 13.29 -0.35 12.49
CA LEU A 219 12.56 0.81 12.99
C LEU A 219 12.62 0.89 14.52
N THR A 220 12.44 -0.23 15.22
CA THR A 220 12.45 -0.27 16.69
C THR A 220 13.84 -0.03 17.28
N ARG A 221 14.91 -0.37 16.55
CA ARG A 221 16.29 -0.05 16.96
C ARG A 221 16.55 1.45 16.96
N VAL A 222 16.01 2.17 15.97
CA VAL A 222 16.18 3.63 15.84
C VAL A 222 15.15 4.39 16.68
N LEU A 223 13.90 3.91 16.69
CA LEU A 223 12.74 4.55 17.29
C LEU A 223 11.95 3.53 18.14
N PRO A 224 12.23 3.44 19.46
CA PRO A 224 11.60 2.45 20.34
C PRO A 224 10.06 2.49 20.39
N VAL A 225 9.44 3.60 19.99
CA VAL A 225 7.97 3.76 19.89
C VAL A 225 7.29 2.71 19.00
N TYR A 226 8.02 2.11 18.04
CA TYR A 226 7.48 1.08 17.15
C TYR A 226 7.44 -0.33 17.74
N ARG A 227 7.88 -0.52 18.99
CA ARG A 227 7.88 -1.85 19.64
C ARG A 227 6.52 -2.56 19.63
N PRO A 228 5.38 -1.91 19.96
CA PRO A 228 4.09 -2.58 19.88
C PRO A 228 3.71 -3.02 18.45
N ALA A 229 4.20 -2.32 17.42
CA ALA A 229 3.98 -2.71 16.04
C ALA A 229 4.87 -3.89 15.62
N LEU A 230 6.11 -3.95 16.14
CA LEU A 230 7.00 -5.10 15.96
C LEU A 230 6.42 -6.37 16.59
N ASP A 231 5.85 -6.28 17.79
CA ASP A 231 5.25 -7.44 18.46
C ASP A 231 4.09 -8.00 17.65
N ARG A 232 3.16 -7.14 17.20
CA ARG A 232 2.08 -7.55 16.29
C ARG A 232 2.59 -8.14 14.97
N ALA A 233 3.67 -7.58 14.40
CA ALA A 233 4.25 -8.09 13.17
C ALA A 233 4.82 -9.51 13.34
N ARG A 234 5.39 -9.82 14.52
CA ARG A 234 5.85 -11.17 14.86
C ARG A 234 4.70 -12.15 14.99
N ASP A 235 3.61 -11.73 15.62
CA ASP A 235 2.38 -12.54 15.70
C ASP A 235 1.81 -12.84 14.31
N ASP A 236 1.74 -11.82 13.44
CA ASP A 236 1.31 -11.96 12.05
C ASP A 236 2.21 -12.92 11.26
N LEU A 237 3.54 -12.85 11.44
CA LEU A 237 4.49 -13.77 10.81
C LEU A 237 4.26 -15.22 11.26
N ALA A 238 4.14 -15.47 12.56
CA ALA A 238 3.85 -16.80 13.10
C ALA A 238 2.52 -17.34 12.55
N ALA A 239 1.49 -16.50 12.50
CA ALA A 239 0.18 -16.83 11.95
C ALA A 239 0.22 -17.16 10.45
N VAL A 240 1.08 -16.48 9.67
CA VAL A 240 1.33 -16.77 8.26
C VAL A 240 2.07 -18.10 8.10
N GLN A 241 3.14 -18.33 8.87
CA GLN A 241 3.93 -19.57 8.81
C GLN A 241 3.09 -20.80 9.15
N ALA A 242 2.26 -20.73 10.19
CA ALA A 242 1.35 -21.80 10.57
C ALA A 242 0.38 -22.16 9.42
N ARG A 243 -0.16 -21.16 8.70
CA ARG A 243 -1.05 -21.38 7.54
C ARG A 243 -0.35 -21.99 6.34
N LEU A 244 0.95 -21.74 6.19
CA LEU A 244 1.77 -22.36 5.14
C LEU A 244 2.21 -23.79 5.50
N GLY A 245 1.95 -24.25 6.73
CA GLY A 245 2.35 -25.57 7.22
C GLY A 245 3.84 -25.63 7.59
N GLU A 246 4.37 -24.58 8.21
CA GLU A 246 5.79 -24.44 8.60
C GLU A 246 5.96 -24.28 10.12
N GLY A 247 5.11 -24.96 10.91
CA GLY A 247 5.12 -24.94 12.38
C GLY A 247 5.61 -26.23 13.01
#